data_AF-A0A1H9ER11-F1
#
_entry.id   AF-A0A1H9ER11-F1
#
_cell.length_a   1.000
_cell.length_b   1.000
_cell.length_c   1.000
_cell.angle_alpha   90.00
_cell.angle_beta   90.00
_cell.angle_gamma   90.00
#
_symmetry.space_group_name_H-M   'P 1'
#
loop_
_entity.id
_entity.type
_entity.pdbx_description
1 polymer ?
#
loop_
_entity_poly.entity_id
_entity_poly.type
_entity_poly.pdbx_seq_one_letter_code
_entity_poly.pdbx_strand_id
1 'polypeptide(L)'
;MLQHLGNVFFTVQAIDRKDNHNVPTIYLNIYNKTTRQILGTMRFNHDPNYSKVFKHIRMSFDLFDPNDIDPSRNNMLEDIIIGGFVWITMDNHYTYNFHPRPYMVVHDYKEDSDIMKMINIKTINILQSLDCKKGESDRNMYIFSREMTTHYLSEKLIESNK
;
A
#
# COMPACT_ATOMS: atom_id res chain seq x y z
N MET A 1 7.48 -7.40 -13.76
CA MET A 1 8.19 -6.61 -12.74
C MET A 1 7.94 -7.26 -11.40
N LEU A 2 9.02 -7.52 -10.67
CA LEU A 2 8.99 -8.29 -9.44
C LEU A 2 9.70 -7.49 -8.35
N GLN A 3 8.92 -6.88 -7.46
CA GLN A 3 9.45 -6.08 -6.36
C GLN A 3 9.43 -6.92 -5.10
N HIS A 4 10.56 -6.99 -4.41
CA HIS A 4 10.70 -7.70 -3.15
C HIS A 4 10.74 -6.72 -1.98
N LEU A 5 10.07 -7.05 -0.89
CA LEU A 5 10.28 -6.39 0.40
C LEU A 5 10.00 -7.38 1.53
N GLY A 6 10.96 -7.55 2.43
CA GLY A 6 10.84 -8.48 3.55
C GLY A 6 10.38 -9.87 3.11
N ASN A 7 9.24 -10.30 3.65
CA ASN A 7 8.64 -11.61 3.39
C ASN A 7 7.65 -11.65 2.22
N VAL A 8 7.48 -10.55 1.47
CA VAL A 8 6.61 -10.51 0.29
C VAL A 8 7.37 -10.21 -0.99
N PHE A 9 6.75 -10.58 -2.10
CA PHE A 9 7.04 -9.97 -3.39
C PHE A 9 5.75 -9.69 -4.16
N PHE A 10 5.82 -8.70 -5.04
CA PHE A 10 4.69 -8.26 -5.84
C PHE A 10 4.94 -8.55 -7.31
N THR A 11 3.88 -8.89 -8.04
CA THR A 11 3.90 -8.96 -9.50
C THR A 11 2.75 -8.17 -10.07
N VAL A 12 2.99 -7.39 -11.13
CA VAL A 12 1.92 -6.71 -11.87
C VAL A 12 0.94 -7.75 -12.42
N GLN A 13 -0.30 -7.70 -11.96
CA GLN A 13 -1.41 -8.53 -12.43
C GLN A 13 -2.08 -7.90 -13.65
N ALA A 14 -2.42 -6.61 -13.55
CA ALA A 14 -3.08 -5.87 -14.62
C ALA A 14 -2.81 -4.36 -14.49
N ILE A 15 -2.82 -3.68 -15.62
CA ILE A 15 -2.81 -2.22 -15.71
C ILE A 15 -4.00 -1.83 -16.58
N ASP A 16 -5.04 -1.27 -15.96
CA ASP A 16 -6.23 -0.79 -16.65
C ASP A 16 -6.06 0.70 -16.98
N ARG A 17 -5.91 0.98 -18.28
CA ARG A 17 -5.92 2.32 -18.86
C ARG A 17 -7.23 2.50 -19.59
N LYS A 18 -8.35 2.63 -18.86
CA LYS A 18 -9.64 2.95 -19.47
C LYS A 18 -9.49 4.15 -20.40
N ASP A 19 -10.08 4.07 -21.59
CA ASP A 19 -10.07 5.16 -22.57
C ASP A 19 -10.52 6.46 -21.89
N ASN A 20 -9.73 7.52 -22.06
CA ASN A 20 -9.88 8.85 -21.44
C ASN A 20 -9.50 9.00 -19.94
N HIS A 21 -9.00 7.96 -19.25
CA HIS A 21 -8.46 8.13 -17.90
C HIS A 21 -6.96 8.47 -17.95
N ASN A 22 -6.62 9.71 -17.56
CA ASN A 22 -5.22 10.15 -17.40
C ASN A 22 -4.47 9.45 -16.26
N VAL A 23 -5.17 8.70 -15.41
CA VAL A 23 -4.59 7.98 -14.27
C VAL A 23 -4.94 6.49 -14.40
N PRO A 24 -3.96 5.60 -14.62
CA PRO A 24 -4.22 4.17 -14.71
C PRO A 24 -4.68 3.61 -13.36
N THR A 25 -5.45 2.53 -13.40
CA THR A 25 -5.66 1.65 -12.25
C THR A 25 -4.70 0.46 -12.37
N ILE A 26 -3.98 0.15 -11.31
CA ILE A 26 -2.94 -0.88 -11.31
C ILE A 26 -3.25 -1.92 -10.26
N TYR A 27 -3.11 -3.18 -10.63
CA TYR A 27 -3.30 -4.32 -9.75
C TYR A 27 -1.99 -5.10 -9.61
N LEU A 28 -1.58 -5.37 -8.38
CA LEU A 28 -0.44 -6.22 -8.07
C LEU A 28 -0.93 -7.46 -7.32
N ASN A 29 -0.48 -8.64 -7.71
CA ASN A 29 -0.58 -9.82 -6.87
C ASN A 29 0.43 -9.71 -5.73
N ILE A 30 0.03 -10.09 -4.53
CA ILE A 30 0.87 -10.15 -3.33
C ILE A 30 1.20 -11.61 -3.07
N TYR A 31 2.50 -11.95 -3.04
CA TYR A 31 2.96 -13.31 -2.76
C TYR A 31 3.77 -13.37 -1.49
N ASN A 32 3.62 -14.47 -0.74
CA ASN A 32 4.56 -14.84 0.29
C ASN A 32 5.87 -15.30 -0.38
N LYS A 33 7.00 -14.68 -0.01
CA LYS A 33 8.32 -14.95 -0.59
C LYS A 33 8.81 -16.36 -0.30
N THR A 34 8.50 -16.89 0.89
CA THR A 34 8.95 -18.21 1.36
C THR A 34 8.11 -19.32 0.76
N THR A 35 6.78 -19.23 0.88
CA THR A 35 5.88 -20.31 0.42
C THR A 35 5.51 -20.22 -1.05
N ARG A 36 5.76 -19.06 -1.69
CA ARG A 36 5.35 -18.73 -3.06
C ARG A 36 3.84 -18.74 -3.29
N GLN A 37 3.05 -18.82 -2.23
CA GLN A 37 1.59 -18.74 -2.32
C GLN A 37 1.14 -17.29 -2.52
N ILE A 38 0.08 -17.11 -3.29
CA ILE A 38 -0.59 -15.82 -3.45
C ILE A 38 -1.41 -15.55 -2.18
N LEU A 39 -1.19 -14.39 -1.57
CA LEU A 39 -1.88 -13.93 -0.37
C LEU A 39 -3.11 -13.09 -0.71
N GLY A 40 -3.04 -12.37 -1.83
CA GLY A 40 -4.12 -11.48 -2.26
C GLY A 40 -3.68 -10.50 -3.34
N THR A 41 -4.37 -9.37 -3.41
CA THR A 41 -4.19 -8.36 -4.46
C THR A 41 -4.14 -6.96 -3.87
N MET A 42 -3.23 -6.13 -4.39
CA MET A 42 -3.16 -4.70 -4.13
C MET A 42 -3.68 -3.92 -5.33
N ARG A 43 -4.44 -2.87 -5.08
CA ARG A 43 -4.94 -1.94 -6.09
C ARG A 43 -4.43 -0.53 -5.83
N PHE A 44 -3.95 0.10 -6.90
CA PHE A 44 -3.67 1.52 -6.97
C PHE A 44 -4.65 2.21 -7.92
N ASN A 45 -5.38 3.21 -7.46
CA ASN A 45 -6.31 3.95 -8.31
C ASN A 45 -6.52 5.40 -7.85
N HIS A 46 -6.90 6.28 -8.76
CA HIS A 46 -7.50 7.56 -8.38
C HIS A 46 -8.95 7.32 -7.92
N ASP A 47 -9.30 7.79 -6.73
CA ASP A 47 -10.64 7.66 -6.15
C ASP A 47 -11.20 9.05 -5.81
N PRO A 48 -12.10 9.60 -6.66
CA PRO A 48 -12.63 10.95 -6.49
C PRO A 48 -13.54 11.09 -5.26
N ASN A 49 -13.91 10.00 -4.58
CA ASN A 49 -14.65 10.07 -3.34
C ASN A 49 -13.78 10.54 -2.16
N TYR A 50 -12.49 10.22 -2.18
CA TYR A 50 -11.55 10.60 -1.12
C TYR A 50 -10.66 11.77 -1.51
N SER A 51 -10.28 11.90 -2.78
CA SER A 51 -9.47 13.03 -3.22
C SER A 51 -9.77 13.45 -4.65
N LYS A 52 -9.91 14.77 -4.87
CA LYS A 52 -10.07 15.36 -6.21
C LYS A 52 -8.73 15.59 -6.93
N VAL A 53 -7.60 15.37 -6.26
CA VAL A 53 -6.27 15.59 -6.81
C VAL A 53 -5.82 14.33 -7.54
N PHE A 54 -5.65 14.42 -8.87
CA PHE A 54 -5.31 13.25 -9.71
C PHE A 54 -3.99 12.56 -9.33
N LYS A 55 -3.04 13.31 -8.75
CA LYS A 55 -1.76 12.76 -8.26
C LYS A 55 -1.92 11.95 -6.98
N HIS A 56 -3.03 12.12 -6.25
CA HIS A 56 -3.29 11.33 -5.05
C HIS A 56 -3.82 9.96 -5.48
N ILE A 57 -3.01 8.93 -5.25
CA ILE A 57 -3.33 7.57 -5.65
C ILE A 57 -3.67 6.77 -4.41
N ARG A 58 -4.88 6.22 -4.38
CA ARG A 58 -5.32 5.31 -3.33
C ARG A 58 -4.58 4.01 -3.47
N MET A 59 -3.92 3.58 -2.41
CA MET A 59 -3.44 2.22 -2.22
C MET A 59 -4.45 1.50 -1.31
N SER A 60 -4.94 0.35 -1.78
CA SER A 60 -5.77 -0.57 -1.00
C SER A 60 -5.35 -1.99 -1.32
N PHE A 61 -5.48 -2.93 -0.38
CA PHE A 61 -5.21 -4.33 -0.64
C PHE A 61 -6.27 -5.20 0.04
N ASP A 62 -6.52 -6.36 -0.55
CA ASP A 62 -7.40 -7.39 -0.03
C ASP A 62 -6.63 -8.71 -0.01
N LEU A 63 -6.82 -9.50 1.04
CA LEU A 63 -6.17 -10.79 1.24
C LEU A 63 -7.22 -11.90 1.33
N PHE A 64 -6.82 -13.13 1.00
CA PHE A 64 -7.70 -14.29 1.12
C PHE A 64 -7.95 -14.70 2.58
N ASP A 65 -6.93 -14.57 3.43
CA ASP A 65 -7.02 -14.82 4.87
C ASP A 65 -6.39 -13.66 5.68
N PRO A 66 -7.15 -12.94 6.51
CA PRO A 66 -6.60 -11.87 7.36
C PRO A 66 -5.59 -12.39 8.40
N ASN A 67 -5.59 -13.69 8.73
CA ASN A 67 -4.61 -14.27 9.66
C ASN A 67 -3.18 -14.24 9.09
N ASP A 68 -3.01 -14.14 7.76
CA ASP A 68 -1.69 -14.04 7.13
C ASP A 68 -0.94 -12.76 7.53
N ILE A 69 -1.70 -11.72 7.91
CA ILE A 69 -1.19 -10.39 8.30
C ILE A 69 -1.47 -10.05 9.75
N ASP A 70 -1.74 -11.04 10.60
CA ASP A 70 -1.92 -10.85 12.03
C ASP A 70 -0.68 -10.15 12.64
N PRO A 71 -0.80 -8.88 13.09
CA PRO A 71 0.32 -8.11 13.61
C PRO A 71 0.95 -8.70 14.87
N SER A 72 0.26 -9.61 15.56
CA SER A 72 0.81 -10.29 16.75
C SER A 72 1.76 -11.43 16.40
N ARG A 73 1.72 -11.93 15.17
CA ARG A 73 2.46 -13.12 14.73
C ARG A 73 3.65 -12.79 13.86
N ASN A 74 3.51 -11.82 12.97
CA ASN A 74 4.51 -11.52 11.96
C ASN A 74 4.49 -10.04 11.51
N ASN A 75 5.47 -9.67 10.69
CA ASN A 75 5.58 -8.33 10.11
C ASN A 75 5.02 -8.25 8.68
N MET A 76 4.22 -9.24 8.24
CA MET A 76 3.72 -9.33 6.86
C MET A 76 2.87 -8.11 6.47
N LEU A 77 2.07 -7.59 7.41
CA LEU A 77 1.29 -6.36 7.20
C LEU A 77 2.20 -5.16 6.85
N GLU A 78 3.30 -5.03 7.59
CA GLU A 78 4.29 -3.96 7.40
C GLU A 78 5.02 -4.13 6.06
N ASP A 79 5.44 -5.35 5.75
CA ASP A 79 6.08 -5.70 4.48
C ASP A 79 5.15 -5.39 3.27
N ILE A 80 3.84 -5.67 3.39
CA ILE A 80 2.86 -5.37 2.34
C ILE A 80 2.70 -3.87 2.15
N ILE A 81 2.48 -3.12 3.24
CA ILE A 81 2.22 -1.68 3.16
C ILE A 81 3.45 -0.94 2.65
N ILE A 82 4.62 -1.17 3.25
CA ILE A 82 5.85 -0.50 2.82
C ILE A 82 6.21 -0.93 1.41
N GLY A 83 6.00 -2.21 1.08
CA GLY A 83 6.23 -2.75 -0.25
C GLY A 83 5.43 -2.01 -1.31
N GLY A 84 4.13 -1.82 -1.05
CA GLY A 84 3.25 -1.04 -1.92
C GLY A 84 3.66 0.42 -2.06
N PHE A 85 4.09 1.08 -0.96
CA PHE A 85 4.61 2.44 -1.00
C PHE A 85 5.89 2.55 -1.84
N VAL A 86 6.85 1.65 -1.64
CA VAL A 86 8.06 1.56 -2.47
C VAL A 86 7.69 1.39 -3.94
N TRP A 87 6.78 0.46 -4.23
CA TRP A 87 6.38 0.19 -5.60
C TRP A 87 5.84 1.44 -6.28
N ILE A 88 4.90 2.14 -5.65
CA ILE A 88 4.27 3.30 -6.28
C ILE A 88 5.16 4.54 -6.32
N THR A 89 6.02 4.79 -5.31
CA THR A 89 6.85 6.00 -5.27
C THR A 89 8.18 5.87 -6.01
N MET A 90 8.74 4.66 -6.07
CA MET A 90 10.10 4.43 -6.60
C MET A 90 10.15 3.46 -7.78
N ASP A 91 9.32 2.42 -7.79
CA ASP A 91 9.45 1.29 -8.73
C ASP A 91 8.25 1.15 -9.68
N ASN A 92 7.50 2.22 -9.91
CA ASN A 92 6.28 2.16 -10.73
C ASN A 92 6.57 2.09 -12.24
N HIS A 93 7.84 2.09 -12.66
CA HIS A 93 8.30 2.03 -14.06
C HIS A 93 7.54 2.95 -15.03
N TYR A 94 7.29 4.20 -14.63
CA TYR A 94 6.60 5.19 -15.45
C TYR A 94 5.18 4.77 -15.86
N THR A 95 4.52 3.90 -15.08
CA THR A 95 3.09 3.63 -15.29
C THR A 95 2.28 4.91 -15.17
N TYR A 96 2.70 5.83 -14.29
CA TYR A 96 2.20 7.18 -14.17
C TYR A 96 3.11 8.17 -14.92
N ASN A 97 2.51 9.14 -15.62
CA ASN A 97 3.22 10.25 -16.26
C ASN A 97 3.44 11.44 -15.30
N PHE A 98 3.29 11.21 -14.00
CA PHE A 98 3.51 12.16 -12.91
C PHE A 98 4.05 11.40 -11.70
N HIS A 99 4.63 12.11 -10.73
CA HIS A 99 4.99 11.53 -9.44
C HIS A 99 3.73 11.29 -8.60
N PRO A 100 3.30 10.03 -8.39
CA PRO A 100 2.12 9.74 -7.60
C PRO A 100 2.39 9.98 -6.12
N ARG A 101 1.36 10.39 -5.40
CA ARG A 101 1.38 10.58 -3.95
C ARG A 101 0.43 9.55 -3.34
N PRO A 102 0.95 8.42 -2.83
CA PRO A 102 0.09 7.37 -2.34
C PRO A 102 -0.63 7.79 -1.06
N TYR A 103 -1.84 7.26 -0.88
CA TYR A 103 -2.58 7.35 0.37
C TYR A 103 -3.33 6.06 0.65
N MET A 104 -3.61 5.79 1.91
CA MET A 104 -4.53 4.74 2.34
C MET A 104 -5.72 5.36 3.06
N VAL A 105 -6.84 4.64 3.09
CA VAL A 105 -8.00 4.99 3.91
C VAL A 105 -8.26 3.83 4.86
N VAL A 106 -8.22 4.11 6.17
CA VAL A 106 -8.38 3.11 7.22
C VAL A 106 -9.61 3.47 8.03
N HIS A 107 -10.68 2.68 7.89
CA HIS A 107 -11.90 2.85 8.65
C HIS A 107 -11.86 1.96 9.89
N ASP A 108 -12.27 2.51 11.02
CA ASP A 108 -12.45 1.77 12.27
C ASP A 108 -13.95 1.58 12.50
N TYR A 109 -14.45 0.36 12.25
CA TYR A 109 -15.86 0.02 12.48
C TYR A 109 -16.02 -0.68 13.83
N LYS A 110 -17.14 -0.42 14.52
CA LYS A 110 -17.39 -1.02 15.85
C LYS A 110 -17.55 -2.53 15.73
N GLU A 111 -18.14 -2.95 14.63
CA GLU A 111 -18.46 -4.32 14.22
C GLU A 111 -17.22 -5.12 13.79
N ASP A 112 -16.05 -4.47 13.65
CA ASP A 112 -14.82 -5.15 13.29
C ASP A 112 -14.43 -6.18 14.36
N SER A 113 -13.98 -7.35 13.88
CA SER A 113 -13.35 -8.36 14.73
C SER A 113 -12.08 -7.80 15.39
N ASP A 114 -11.66 -8.42 16.49
CA ASP A 114 -10.47 -7.98 17.24
C ASP A 114 -9.20 -8.00 16.37
N ILE A 115 -9.05 -9.01 15.50
CA ILE A 115 -7.93 -9.09 14.55
C ILE A 115 -7.96 -7.92 13.56
N MET A 116 -9.13 -7.52 13.04
CA MET A 116 -9.23 -6.38 12.13
C MET A 116 -8.95 -5.06 12.84
N LYS A 117 -9.41 -4.90 14.08
CA LYS A 117 -9.05 -3.73 14.91
C LYS A 117 -7.53 -3.64 15.11
N MET A 118 -6.86 -4.77 15.38
CA MET A 118 -5.40 -4.83 15.48
C MET A 118 -4.70 -4.49 14.17
N ILE A 119 -5.18 -5.03 13.04
CA ILE A 119 -4.66 -4.72 11.70
C ILE A 119 -4.81 -3.22 11.40
N ASN A 120 -5.96 -2.63 11.69
CA ASN A 120 -6.22 -1.20 11.48
C ASN A 120 -5.28 -0.33 12.33
N ILE A 121 -5.13 -0.64 13.63
CA ILE A 121 -4.21 0.07 14.52
C ILE A 121 -2.77 -0.02 14.02
N LYS A 122 -2.28 -1.23 13.69
CA LYS A 122 -0.92 -1.40 13.18
C LYS A 122 -0.73 -0.70 11.83
N THR A 123 -1.72 -0.73 10.94
CA THR A 123 -1.71 0.01 9.66
C THR A 123 -1.53 1.50 9.89
N ILE A 124 -2.30 2.10 10.83
CA ILE A 124 -2.16 3.52 11.18
C ILE A 124 -0.76 3.82 11.70
N ASN A 125 -0.21 2.97 12.57
CA ASN A 125 1.15 3.14 13.10
C ASN A 125 2.21 3.12 11.99
N ILE A 126 2.12 2.17 11.04
CA ILE A 126 3.02 2.09 9.88
C ILE A 126 2.91 3.35 9.04
N LEU A 127 1.68 3.81 8.76
CA LEU A 127 1.44 5.03 7.98
C LEU A 127 2.04 6.27 8.66
N GLN A 128 1.94 6.37 9.99
CA GLN A 128 2.59 7.43 10.77
C GLN A 128 4.13 7.35 10.67
N SER A 129 4.72 6.15 10.74
CA SER A 129 6.16 5.94 10.53
C SER A 129 6.62 6.27 9.09
N LEU A 130 5.72 6.15 8.11
CA LEU A 130 5.91 6.61 6.74
C LEU A 130 5.69 8.12 6.58
N ASP A 131 5.64 8.90 7.65
CA ASP A 131 5.32 10.33 7.65
C ASP A 131 4.00 10.64 6.91
N CYS A 132 3.01 9.74 6.90
CA CYS A 132 1.71 10.03 6.31
C CYS A 132 0.95 11.03 7.19
N LYS A 133 0.40 12.07 6.56
CA LYS A 133 -0.46 13.05 7.23
C LYS A 133 -1.92 12.67 7.02
N LYS A 134 -2.80 13.06 7.94
CA LYS A 134 -4.24 12.92 7.71
C LYS A 134 -4.67 13.78 6.50
N GLY A 135 -5.53 13.22 5.66
CA GLY A 135 -6.10 13.93 4.53
C GLY A 135 -7.08 15.01 5.00
N GLU A 136 -7.15 16.11 4.26
CA GLU A 136 -8.09 17.20 4.56
C GLU A 136 -9.54 16.82 4.21
N SER A 137 -9.71 15.94 3.22
CA SER A 137 -11.02 15.56 2.68
C SER A 137 -11.71 14.42 3.44
N ASP A 138 -10.95 13.58 4.15
CA ASP A 138 -11.49 12.47 4.94
C ASP A 138 -10.58 12.21 6.16
N ARG A 139 -11.19 12.13 7.35
CA ARG A 139 -10.49 11.90 8.63
C ARG A 139 -9.77 10.56 8.73
N ASN A 140 -10.17 9.59 7.92
CA ASN A 140 -9.66 8.23 7.84
C ASN A 140 -8.61 8.08 6.72
N MET A 141 -8.37 9.12 5.94
CA MET A 141 -7.35 9.15 4.89
C MET A 141 -5.98 9.50 5.46
N TYR A 142 -4.96 8.76 5.06
CA TYR A 142 -3.55 8.97 5.42
C TYR A 142 -2.74 9.08 4.14
N ILE A 143 -2.26 10.28 3.85
CA ILE A 143 -1.54 10.61 2.63
C ILE A 143 -0.04 10.75 2.88
N PHE A 144 0.76 10.11 2.04
CA PHE A 144 2.21 10.21 2.10
C PHE A 144 2.64 11.66 2.01
N SER A 145 3.44 12.17 2.94
CA SER A 145 3.75 13.61 2.98
C SER A 145 5.04 14.01 2.28
N ARG A 146 5.87 13.04 1.88
CA ARG A 146 7.14 13.26 1.18
C ARG A 146 6.97 13.15 -0.33
N GLU A 147 7.94 13.69 -1.07
CA GLU A 147 7.93 13.66 -2.54
C GLU A 147 8.35 12.29 -3.11
N MET A 148 9.27 11.57 -2.46
CA MET A 148 9.81 10.30 -3.01
C MET A 148 10.11 9.23 -1.95
N THR A 149 10.74 9.58 -0.83
CA THR A 149 11.17 8.61 0.19
C THR A 149 11.11 9.19 1.62
N THR A 150 11.11 8.31 2.63
CA THR A 150 11.30 8.63 4.05
C THR A 150 12.52 7.87 4.59
N HIS A 151 13.03 8.28 5.75
CA HIS A 151 14.09 7.54 6.45
C HIS A 151 13.67 6.08 6.68
N TYR A 152 12.47 5.90 7.22
CA TYR A 152 11.90 4.59 7.50
C TYR A 152 11.79 3.70 6.25
N LEU A 153 11.33 4.25 5.12
CA LEU A 153 11.25 3.52 3.85
C LEU A 153 12.64 3.13 3.34
N SER A 154 13.63 4.00 3.53
CA SER A 154 15.02 3.76 3.12
C SER A 154 15.70 2.68 3.97
N GLU A 155 15.47 2.69 5.29
CA GLU A 155 15.95 1.65 6.21
C GLU A 155 15.41 0.27 5.84
N LYS A 156 14.10 0.19 5.57
CA LYS A 156 13.43 -1.08 5.23
C LYS A 156 13.91 -1.66 3.91
N LEU A 157 14.22 -0.81 2.93
CA LEU A 157 14.86 -1.26 1.69
C LEU A 157 16.25 -1.84 1.93
N ILE A 158 17.05 -1.25 2.81
CA ILE A 158 18.38 -1.76 3.17
C ILE A 158 18.26 -3.11 3.90
N GLU A 159 17.32 -3.23 4.85
CA GLU A 159 17.04 -4.48 5.57
C GLU A 159 16.63 -5.61 4.62
N SER A 160 15.79 -5.31 3.62
CA SER A 160 15.27 -6.31 2.68
C SER A 160 16.30 -6.90 1.72
N ASN A 161 17.43 -6.21 1.52
CA ASN A 161 18.50 -6.59 0.59
C ASN A 161 19.66 -7.35 1.27
N LYS A 162 19.57 -7.58 2.58
CA LYS A 162 20.50 -8.44 3.34
C LYS A 162 20.00 -9.88 3.34
#